data_AF-U1SBI5-F1
#
_entry.id   AF-U1SBI5-F1
#
_cell.length_a   1.000
_cell.length_b   1.000
_cell.length_c   1.000
_cell.angle_alpha   90.00
_cell.angle_beta   90.00
_cell.angle_gamma   90.00
#
_symmetry.space_group_name_H-M   'P 1'
#
loop_
_entity.id
_entity.type
_entity.pdbx_description
1 polymer ?
#
loop_
_entity_poly.entity_id
_entity_poly.type
_entity_poly.pdbx_seq_one_letter_code
_entity_poly.pdbx_strand_id
1 'polypeptide(L)'
;MKNGLKLFEVFSLREIKFFYDYSPDYHVCSMAHFISRFILLPTFITATYKKIMENPFTANWTSKGHTLCLGHWEISYNGLPLTLPAERRDKDMGTQNIYNFMDPEDELYLEGLDENDWILANMDWLSDLFIQYNIPLEEEYMRAFYQAVNPEDWRCGSCGGCI
;
A
#
# COMPACT_ATOMS: atom_id res chain seq x y z
N MET A 1 42.16 40.98 24.92
CA MET A 1 41.44 41.08 26.23
C MET A 1 39.94 41.08 25.95
N LYS A 2 39.20 40.17 26.60
CA LYS A 2 37.77 40.19 27.02
C LYS A 2 36.73 40.80 26.06
N ASN A 3 35.52 40.33 25.84
CA ASN A 3 34.68 39.17 26.21
C ASN A 3 33.33 39.54 25.53
N GLY A 4 32.52 38.58 25.06
CA GLY A 4 31.11 38.87 24.79
C GLY A 4 30.42 37.94 23.80
N LEU A 5 30.05 36.75 24.26
CA LEU A 5 29.06 35.87 23.64
C LEU A 5 27.70 36.56 23.46
N LYS A 6 27.02 36.31 22.34
CA LYS A 6 25.61 35.90 22.35
C LYS A 6 25.34 34.90 21.23
N LEU A 7 25.02 33.66 21.63
CA LEU A 7 24.33 32.68 20.81
C LEU A 7 22.94 33.22 20.45
N PHE A 8 22.53 33.00 19.20
CA PHE A 8 21.16 32.67 18.86
C PHE A 8 21.21 31.48 17.89
N GLU A 9 20.62 30.37 18.33
CA GLU A 9 20.31 29.21 17.50
C GLU A 9 19.02 29.50 16.71
N VAL A 10 19.06 29.27 15.40
CA VAL A 10 17.92 28.71 14.66
C VAL A 10 18.50 27.64 13.73
N PHE A 11 18.08 26.41 13.97
CA PHE A 11 18.63 25.18 13.40
C PHE A 11 18.54 25.15 11.87
N SER A 12 19.71 25.06 11.24
CA SER A 12 19.92 24.71 9.84
C SER A 12 20.09 23.20 9.74
N LEU A 13 19.09 22.47 9.25
CA LEU A 13 19.27 21.08 8.79
C LEU A 13 19.97 21.09 7.43
N ARG A 14 21.29 21.36 7.47
CA ARG A 14 22.24 20.65 6.61
C ARG A 14 22.56 19.35 7.31
N GLU A 15 22.36 18.24 6.61
CA GLU A 15 23.22 17.05 6.57
C GLU A 15 22.39 15.84 6.14
N ILE A 16 22.31 15.61 4.83
CA ILE A 16 22.32 14.22 4.36
C ILE A 16 23.73 13.99 3.84
N LYS A 17 24.58 13.48 4.74
CA LYS A 17 25.83 12.84 4.41
C LYS A 17 25.49 11.57 3.62
N PHE A 18 25.79 11.53 2.33
CA PHE A 18 25.98 10.26 1.64
C PHE A 18 27.48 9.94 1.69
N PHE A 19 27.85 9.13 2.69
CA PHE A 19 29.05 8.30 2.61
C PHE A 19 28.81 7.27 1.51
N TYR A 20 29.62 7.30 0.46
CA TYR A 20 29.79 6.16 -0.42
C TYR A 20 31.20 5.62 -0.18
N ASP A 21 31.27 4.51 0.54
CA ASP A 21 32.46 3.67 0.59
C ASP A 21 32.19 2.48 -0.34
N TYR A 22 32.85 2.45 -1.50
CA TYR A 22 33.42 1.22 -2.05
C TYR A 22 34.46 1.55 -3.13
N SER A 23 35.72 1.34 -2.78
CA SER A 23 36.89 1.18 -3.66
C SER A 23 36.65 0.01 -4.65
N PRO A 24 37.26 -0.09 -5.86
CA PRO A 24 38.58 0.45 -6.19
C PRO A 24 38.73 1.04 -7.62
N ASP A 25 39.75 1.89 -7.81
CA ASP A 25 40.70 1.79 -8.93
C ASP A 25 40.17 1.67 -10.39
N TYR A 26 40.31 2.60 -11.33
CA TYR A 26 41.05 3.87 -11.40
C TYR A 26 40.41 4.80 -12.46
N HIS A 27 40.26 6.09 -12.11
CA HIS A 27 40.60 7.34 -12.83
C HIS A 27 40.13 7.51 -14.31
N VAL A 28 39.64 8.67 -14.80
CA VAL A 28 40.24 10.02 -14.72
C VAL A 28 39.20 11.09 -15.15
N CYS A 29 39.22 12.23 -14.45
CA CYS A 29 38.99 13.61 -14.88
C CYS A 29 37.59 14.22 -15.16
N SER A 30 37.27 15.12 -14.22
CA SER A 30 37.30 16.58 -14.43
C SER A 30 36.07 17.23 -15.06
N MET A 31 35.19 17.64 -14.14
CA MET A 31 34.31 18.80 -14.27
C MET A 31 35.07 20.02 -14.83
N ALA A 32 34.55 20.64 -15.89
CA ALA A 32 34.52 22.10 -15.98
C ALA A 32 33.59 22.56 -17.11
N HIS A 33 32.93 23.69 -16.81
CA HIS A 33 32.25 24.63 -17.69
C HIS A 33 30.79 24.33 -18.02
N PHE A 34 29.82 25.07 -17.47
CA PHE A 34 29.49 26.50 -17.63
C PHE A 34 28.25 26.59 -18.53
N ILE A 35 27.17 27.12 -17.93
CA ILE A 35 25.99 27.74 -18.58
C ILE A 35 25.09 26.76 -19.37
N SER A 36 23.85 26.59 -18.93
CA SER A 36 22.76 27.42 -19.47
C SER A 36 21.41 26.92 -19.00
N ARG A 37 20.49 27.87 -18.89
CA ARG A 37 19.05 27.74 -18.81
C ARG A 37 18.47 26.43 -19.34
N PHE A 38 17.56 25.88 -18.53
CA PHE A 38 16.42 25.05 -18.92
C PHE A 38 16.72 23.94 -19.92
N ILE A 39 16.83 22.71 -19.44
CA ILE A 39 16.34 21.50 -20.11
C ILE A 39 16.41 20.39 -19.06
N LEU A 40 15.24 19.85 -18.74
CA LEU A 40 15.03 18.54 -18.13
C LEU A 40 15.36 18.41 -16.62
N LEU A 41 14.33 18.64 -15.79
CA LEU A 41 14.12 17.90 -14.54
C LEU A 41 13.02 16.82 -14.73
N PRO A 42 13.16 15.78 -15.58
CA PRO A 42 12.10 14.80 -15.75
C PRO A 42 12.35 13.58 -14.83
N THR A 43 13.52 13.49 -14.18
CA THR A 43 13.97 12.29 -13.47
C THR A 43 14.09 12.47 -11.95
N PHE A 44 14.24 13.72 -11.47
CA PHE A 44 14.38 13.98 -10.03
C PHE A 44 13.04 14.05 -9.26
N ILE A 45 11.93 14.42 -9.93
CA ILE A 45 10.57 14.45 -9.31
C ILE A 45 9.98 13.02 -9.28
N THR A 46 10.13 12.25 -10.34
CA THR A 46 9.72 10.83 -10.41
C THR A 46 10.44 9.96 -9.37
N ALA A 47 11.74 10.21 -9.11
CA ALA A 47 12.53 9.39 -8.20
C ALA A 47 12.32 9.70 -6.69
N THR A 48 11.71 10.83 -6.32
CA THR A 48 11.40 11.19 -4.91
C THR A 48 9.92 11.02 -4.55
N TYR A 49 9.01 11.04 -5.53
CA TYR A 49 7.57 10.73 -5.39
C TYR A 49 7.25 9.22 -5.47
N LYS A 50 8.28 8.36 -5.61
CA LYS A 50 8.31 7.02 -5.00
C LYS A 50 8.31 7.15 -3.45
N LYS A 51 7.41 7.99 -2.95
CA LYS A 51 7.14 8.33 -1.56
C LYS A 51 6.55 7.05 -0.98
N ILE A 52 7.41 6.25 -0.34
CA ILE A 52 7.09 5.23 0.66
C ILE A 52 5.62 4.77 0.52
N MET A 53 5.39 3.90 -0.46
CA MET A 53 4.04 3.57 -0.94
C MET A 53 3.33 2.69 0.09
N GLU A 54 2.76 3.33 1.09
CA GLU A 54 1.70 2.70 1.87
C GLU A 54 0.49 2.48 0.95
N ASN A 55 -0.13 1.31 1.08
CA ASN A 55 -1.33 1.00 0.33
C ASN A 55 -2.39 2.09 0.59
N PRO A 56 -2.91 2.78 -0.45
CA PRO A 56 -3.90 3.85 -0.25
C PRO A 56 -5.23 3.30 0.23
N PHE A 57 -5.44 1.99 0.15
CA PHE A 57 -6.62 1.31 0.65
C PHE A 57 -6.41 0.82 2.08
N THR A 58 -7.44 1.02 2.89
CA THR A 58 -7.58 0.37 4.20
C THR A 58 -8.85 -0.45 4.17
N ALA A 59 -8.79 -1.73 4.53
CA ALA A 59 -9.96 -2.57 4.66
C ALA A 59 -10.08 -3.09 6.10
N ASN A 60 -11.30 -3.33 6.53
CA ASN A 60 -11.61 -3.95 7.81
C ASN A 60 -12.92 -4.72 7.68
N TRP A 61 -12.89 -6.00 8.04
CA TRP A 61 -14.11 -6.76 8.28
C TRP A 61 -14.59 -6.50 9.71
N THR A 62 -15.82 -6.01 9.88
CA THR A 62 -16.32 -5.56 11.19
C THR A 62 -16.55 -6.69 12.20
N SER A 63 -16.71 -7.93 11.73
CA SER A 63 -17.03 -9.07 12.58
C SER A 63 -15.78 -9.88 12.90
N LYS A 64 -15.10 -9.50 13.99
CA LYS A 64 -13.88 -10.18 14.47
C LYS A 64 -14.20 -10.98 15.72
N GLY A 65 -13.93 -12.29 15.70
CA GLY A 65 -14.05 -13.18 16.87
C GLY A 65 -14.67 -14.55 16.56
N HIS A 66 -14.50 -15.50 17.49
CA HIS A 66 -14.79 -16.92 17.27
C HIS A 66 -16.27 -17.29 17.11
N THR A 67 -17.21 -16.36 17.35
CA THR A 67 -18.66 -16.61 17.33
C THR A 67 -19.46 -15.64 16.46
N LEU A 68 -18.80 -14.73 15.74
CA LEU A 68 -19.46 -13.74 14.91
C LEU A 68 -19.11 -13.99 13.45
N CYS A 69 -20.09 -14.50 12.70
CA CYS A 69 -19.98 -14.84 11.28
C CYS A 69 -20.70 -13.82 10.38
N LEU A 70 -21.34 -12.80 10.99
CA LEU A 70 -22.10 -11.78 10.29
C LEU A 70 -21.39 -10.44 10.49
N GLY A 71 -20.87 -9.90 9.40
CA GLY A 71 -20.14 -8.65 9.35
C GLY A 71 -20.40 -7.92 8.05
N HIS A 72 -19.70 -6.82 7.89
CA HIS A 72 -19.68 -6.05 6.67
C HIS A 72 -18.31 -5.39 6.49
N TRP A 73 -17.99 -5.09 5.25
CA TRP A 73 -16.76 -4.41 4.85
C TRP A 73 -16.81 -2.91 5.14
N GLU A 74 -15.77 -2.44 5.83
CA GLU A 74 -15.41 -1.03 5.92
C GLU A 74 -14.12 -0.82 5.13
N ILE A 75 -14.22 -0.21 3.95
CA ILE A 75 -13.07 0.05 3.08
C ILE A 75 -12.95 1.55 2.86
N SER A 76 -11.73 2.07 2.86
CA SER A 76 -11.45 3.46 2.53
C SER A 76 -10.32 3.57 1.50
N TYR A 77 -10.37 4.62 0.67
CA TYR A 77 -9.29 5.01 -0.24
C TYR A 77 -8.79 6.40 0.14
N ASN A 78 -7.52 6.52 0.53
CA ASN A 78 -6.94 7.76 1.09
C ASN A 78 -7.80 8.35 2.23
N GLY A 79 -8.41 7.48 3.06
CA GLY A 79 -9.29 7.86 4.16
C GLY A 79 -10.74 8.21 3.73
N LEU A 80 -11.08 8.19 2.44
CA LEU A 80 -12.45 8.35 1.96
C LEU A 80 -13.18 7.00 2.00
N PRO A 81 -14.28 6.85 2.76
CA PRO A 81 -15.02 5.59 2.81
C PRO A 81 -15.65 5.23 1.45
N LEU A 82 -15.43 3.98 1.03
CA LEU A 82 -15.99 3.40 -0.19
C LEU A 82 -17.30 2.67 0.13
N THR A 83 -18.32 2.90 -0.68
CA THR A 83 -19.59 2.17 -0.59
C THR A 83 -19.57 1.01 -1.58
N LEU A 84 -19.37 -0.20 -1.06
CA LEU A 84 -19.46 -1.40 -1.89
C LEU A 84 -20.90 -1.69 -2.33
N PRO A 85 -21.09 -2.38 -3.48
CA PRO A 85 -22.36 -2.93 -3.89
C PRO A 85 -22.97 -3.82 -2.78
N ALA A 86 -24.29 -3.77 -2.62
CA ALA A 86 -24.99 -4.51 -1.57
C ALA A 86 -24.72 -6.02 -1.60
N GLU A 87 -24.53 -6.58 -2.79
CA GLU A 87 -24.24 -8.01 -2.99
C GLU A 87 -22.85 -8.44 -2.47
N ARG A 88 -21.96 -7.48 -2.22
CA ARG A 88 -20.56 -7.69 -1.80
C ARG A 88 -20.27 -7.21 -0.39
N ARG A 89 -20.99 -6.17 0.07
CA ARG A 89 -20.74 -5.53 1.36
C ARG A 89 -20.71 -6.51 2.54
N ASP A 90 -21.64 -7.47 2.53
CA ASP A 90 -21.87 -8.40 3.65
C ASP A 90 -21.43 -9.83 3.32
N LYS A 91 -20.51 -9.99 2.35
CA LYS A 91 -19.98 -11.29 1.92
C LYS A 91 -18.45 -11.30 1.99
N ASP A 92 -17.89 -12.50 2.03
CA ASP A 92 -16.45 -12.70 1.81
C ASP A 92 -16.01 -12.07 0.48
N MET A 93 -14.73 -11.68 0.43
CA MET A 93 -14.18 -11.01 -0.74
C MET A 93 -13.65 -11.99 -1.79
N GLY A 94 -13.47 -13.27 -1.46
CA GLY A 94 -13.07 -14.27 -2.44
C GLY A 94 -11.56 -14.44 -2.59
N THR A 95 -10.75 -13.83 -1.73
CA THR A 95 -9.29 -13.82 -1.86
C THR A 95 -8.64 -15.13 -1.42
N GLN A 96 -7.40 -15.38 -1.84
CA GLN A 96 -6.68 -16.59 -1.49
C GLN A 96 -6.09 -16.51 -0.08
N ASN A 97 -6.49 -17.42 0.80
CA ASN A 97 -5.88 -17.58 2.12
C ASN A 97 -6.19 -18.97 2.71
N ILE A 98 -5.51 -19.32 3.80
CA ILE A 98 -5.86 -20.47 4.64
C ILE A 98 -6.86 -19.99 5.68
N TYR A 99 -8.13 -20.40 5.54
CA TYR A 99 -9.23 -19.92 6.39
C TYR A 99 -9.55 -20.85 7.56
N ASN A 100 -8.51 -21.48 8.12
CA ASN A 100 -8.61 -22.34 9.28
C ASN A 100 -8.08 -21.62 10.52
N PHE A 101 -8.97 -21.32 11.46
CA PHE A 101 -8.59 -20.61 12.69
C PHE A 101 -7.83 -21.50 13.69
N MET A 102 -7.95 -22.83 13.57
CA MET A 102 -7.30 -23.78 14.48
C MET A 102 -5.87 -24.06 14.04
N ASP A 103 -5.67 -24.21 12.73
CA ASP A 103 -4.36 -24.44 12.11
C ASP A 103 -4.21 -23.55 10.87
N PRO A 104 -3.61 -22.36 11.01
CA PRO A 104 -3.47 -21.38 9.93
C PRO A 104 -2.45 -21.79 8.86
N GLU A 105 -1.78 -22.94 9.02
CA GLU A 105 -0.81 -23.47 8.05
C GLU A 105 -1.37 -24.70 7.30
N ASP A 106 -2.59 -25.16 7.63
CA ASP A 106 -3.21 -26.32 7.00
C ASP A 106 -3.70 -25.98 5.58
N GLU A 107 -2.85 -26.29 4.58
CA GLU A 107 -3.13 -26.09 3.16
C GLU A 107 -4.41 -26.80 2.67
N LEU A 108 -4.96 -27.77 3.42
CA LEU A 108 -6.27 -28.36 3.12
C LEU A 108 -7.39 -27.31 3.10
N TYR A 109 -7.22 -26.22 3.85
CA TYR A 109 -8.17 -25.10 3.95
C TYR A 109 -7.73 -23.87 3.14
N LEU A 110 -6.80 -24.05 2.19
CA LEU A 110 -6.47 -23.04 1.20
C LEU A 110 -7.67 -22.85 0.25
N GLU A 111 -8.31 -21.69 0.31
CA GLU A 111 -9.47 -21.34 -0.52
C GLU A 111 -9.30 -19.98 -1.17
N GLY A 112 -10.09 -19.71 -2.22
CA GLY A 112 -10.14 -18.43 -2.92
C GLY A 112 -9.25 -18.34 -4.16
N LEU A 113 -9.19 -17.15 -4.75
CA LEU A 113 -8.42 -16.86 -5.96
C LEU A 113 -7.17 -16.07 -5.63
N ASP A 114 -6.05 -16.40 -6.29
CA ASP A 114 -4.85 -15.58 -6.20
C ASP A 114 -5.07 -14.17 -6.76
N GLU A 115 -4.15 -13.24 -6.48
CA GLU A 115 -4.30 -11.83 -6.82
C GLU A 115 -4.66 -11.60 -8.31
N ASN A 116 -4.06 -12.34 -9.25
CA ASN A 116 -4.33 -12.13 -10.67
C ASN A 116 -5.71 -12.63 -11.07
N ASP A 117 -6.02 -13.87 -10.71
CA ASP A 117 -7.30 -14.50 -11.02
C ASP A 117 -8.45 -13.77 -10.34
N TRP A 118 -8.23 -13.28 -9.11
CA TRP A 118 -9.20 -12.48 -8.38
C TRP A 118 -9.50 -11.16 -9.08
N ILE A 119 -8.48 -10.42 -9.52
CA ILE A 119 -8.67 -9.16 -10.25
C ILE A 119 -9.47 -9.40 -11.52
N LEU A 120 -9.13 -10.42 -12.31
CA LEU A 120 -9.86 -10.76 -13.54
C LEU A 120 -11.33 -11.11 -13.27
N ALA A 121 -11.60 -11.90 -12.23
CA ALA A 121 -12.96 -12.31 -11.87
C ALA A 121 -13.82 -11.17 -11.32
N ASN A 122 -13.19 -10.11 -10.79
CA ASN A 122 -13.88 -9.00 -10.12
C ASN A 122 -13.77 -7.66 -10.88
N MET A 123 -13.12 -7.66 -12.05
CA MET A 123 -12.81 -6.46 -12.82
C MET A 123 -14.05 -5.61 -13.14
N ASP A 124 -15.17 -6.25 -13.46
CA ASP A 124 -16.41 -5.55 -13.86
C ASP A 124 -16.89 -4.59 -12.75
N TRP A 125 -17.10 -5.09 -11.53
CA TRP A 125 -17.61 -4.26 -10.44
C TRP A 125 -16.52 -3.38 -9.80
N LEU A 126 -15.25 -3.81 -9.84
CA LEU A 126 -14.13 -2.98 -9.40
C LEU A 126 -14.00 -1.73 -10.26
N SER A 127 -14.18 -1.88 -11.58
CA SER A 127 -14.13 -0.76 -12.51
C SER A 127 -15.22 0.26 -12.21
N ASP A 128 -16.46 -0.20 -11.99
CA ASP A 128 -17.58 0.67 -11.61
C ASP A 128 -17.30 1.42 -10.30
N LEU A 129 -16.77 0.73 -9.28
CA LEU A 129 -16.39 1.34 -8.01
C LEU A 129 -15.29 2.40 -8.19
N PHE A 130 -14.27 2.10 -9.00
CA PHE A 130 -13.14 3.00 -9.20
C PHE A 130 -13.57 4.25 -9.96
N ILE A 131 -14.44 4.12 -10.97
CA ILE A 131 -15.05 5.25 -11.67
C ILE A 131 -15.86 6.11 -10.70
N GLN A 132 -16.69 5.49 -9.85
CA GLN A 132 -17.55 6.20 -8.90
C GLN A 132 -16.74 7.08 -7.93
N TYR A 133 -15.59 6.58 -7.47
CA TYR A 133 -14.76 7.25 -6.47
C TYR A 133 -13.54 7.97 -7.06
N ASN A 134 -13.48 8.09 -8.39
CA ASN A 134 -12.38 8.75 -9.13
C ASN A 134 -11.00 8.17 -8.76
N ILE A 135 -10.94 6.84 -8.65
CA ILE A 135 -9.72 6.06 -8.48
C ILE A 135 -9.18 5.72 -9.88
N PRO A 136 -7.87 5.85 -10.15
CA PRO A 136 -7.34 5.48 -11.46
C PRO A 136 -7.60 3.99 -11.77
N LEU A 137 -8.15 3.71 -12.97
CA LEU A 137 -8.35 2.35 -13.48
C LEU A 137 -7.03 1.77 -14.01
N GLU A 138 -6.05 1.66 -13.12
CA GLU A 138 -4.76 1.06 -13.39
C GLU A 138 -4.60 -0.19 -12.54
N GLU A 139 -3.91 -1.18 -13.09
CA GLU A 139 -3.70 -2.48 -12.44
C GLU A 139 -3.09 -2.34 -11.04
N GLU A 140 -2.20 -1.37 -10.84
CA GLU A 140 -1.58 -1.07 -9.54
C GLU A 140 -2.61 -0.81 -8.44
N TYR A 141 -3.69 -0.08 -8.72
CA TYR A 141 -4.74 0.19 -7.74
C TYR A 141 -5.64 -1.01 -7.51
N MET A 142 -5.86 -1.86 -8.51
CA MET A 142 -6.61 -3.11 -8.34
C MET A 142 -5.83 -4.10 -7.45
N ARG A 143 -4.52 -4.21 -7.66
CA ARG A 143 -3.62 -4.99 -6.80
C ARG A 143 -3.58 -4.42 -5.38
N ALA A 144 -3.46 -3.10 -5.25
CA ALA A 144 -3.51 -2.45 -3.94
C ALA A 144 -4.84 -2.73 -3.22
N PHE A 145 -5.97 -2.72 -3.92
CA PHE A 145 -7.26 -3.10 -3.33
C PHE A 145 -7.24 -4.54 -2.82
N TYR A 146 -6.79 -5.50 -3.63
CA TYR A 146 -6.65 -6.91 -3.23
C TYR A 146 -5.78 -7.07 -1.97
N GLN A 147 -4.61 -6.43 -1.96
CA GLN A 147 -3.66 -6.49 -0.85
C GLN A 147 -4.20 -5.88 0.45
N ALA A 148 -5.14 -4.93 0.36
CA ALA A 148 -5.80 -4.38 1.53
C ALA A 148 -6.88 -5.33 2.07
N VAL A 149 -7.67 -5.96 1.20
CA VAL A 149 -8.79 -6.81 1.61
C VAL A 149 -8.38 -8.22 2.01
N ASN A 150 -7.38 -8.81 1.34
CA ASN A 150 -6.95 -10.20 1.58
C ASN A 150 -6.57 -10.54 3.03
N PRO A 151 -5.76 -9.74 3.76
CA PRO A 151 -5.41 -10.06 5.15
C PRO A 151 -6.61 -9.95 6.11
N GLU A 152 -7.65 -9.22 5.71
CA GLU A 152 -8.87 -8.98 6.49
C GLU A 152 -10.05 -9.82 6.00
N ASP A 153 -9.85 -10.62 4.94
CA ASP A 153 -10.90 -11.44 4.35
C ASP A 153 -11.29 -12.56 5.30
N TRP A 154 -12.55 -12.96 5.21
CA TRP A 154 -13.19 -13.83 6.18
C TRP A 154 -14.01 -14.89 5.45
N ARG A 155 -14.05 -16.12 6.00
CA ARG A 155 -14.97 -17.18 5.57
C ARG A 155 -15.83 -17.63 6.72
N CYS A 156 -17.00 -18.20 6.43
CA CYS A 156 -17.81 -18.90 7.43
C CYS A 156 -17.01 -19.96 8.21
N GLY A 157 -16.00 -20.61 7.60
CA GLY A 157 -15.10 -21.54 8.28
C GLY A 157 -14.13 -20.88 9.28
N SER A 158 -13.93 -19.57 9.21
CA SER A 158 -13.06 -18.80 10.10
C SER A 158 -13.69 -18.52 11.47
N CYS A 159 -15.00 -18.73 11.66
CA CYS A 159 -15.67 -18.68 12.95
C CYS A 159 -15.94 -20.11 13.46
N GLY A 160 -15.42 -20.47 14.64
CA GLY A 160 -15.62 -21.79 15.26
C GLY A 160 -17.07 -22.07 15.73
N GLY A 161 -18.01 -21.14 15.48
CA GLY A 161 -19.39 -21.20 15.94
C GLY A 161 -20.38 -21.90 15.01
N CYS A 162 -19.97 -22.32 13.81
CA CYS A 162 -20.83 -22.99 12.83
C CYS A 162 -20.54 -24.50 12.65
N ILE A 163 -19.92 -25.13 13.66
CA ILE A 163 -19.82 -26.61 13.78
C ILE A 163 -21.17 -27.23 14.16
#